data_AF-A0A955MWX6-F1
#
_entry.id   AF-A0A955MWX6-F1
#
_cell.length_a   1.000
_cell.length_b   1.000
_cell.length_c   1.000
_cell.angle_alpha   90.00
_cell.angle_beta   90.00
_cell.angle_gamma   90.00
#
_symmetry.space_group_name_H-M   'P 1'
#
loop_
_entity.id
_entity.type
_entity.pdbx_description
1 polymer ?
#
loop_
_entity_poly.entity_id
_entity_poly.type
_entity_poly.pdbx_seq_one_letter_code
_entity_poly.pdbx_strand_id
1 'polypeptide(L)'
;MPAPRCLDRLDPDRPTAYFTLGSEGLEDLLPDLGTLASEGIQIVVATGAAETSLEAPPGVYFERFVNANALLPHCDLVCCHGGNGTLYQALGFGLPLVVVATHAEQHFGGKRIRQLGLGKAITLRHLRRKGIRELIGMIRDV
;
A
#
# COMPACT_ATOMS: atom_id res chain seq x y z
N MET A 1 -6.03 -0.32 -18.99
CA MET A 1 -6.81 0.57 -18.10
C MET A 1 -6.30 1.99 -18.26
N PRO A 2 -7.15 3.02 -18.11
CA PRO A 2 -6.68 4.42 -18.13
C PRO A 2 -5.71 4.69 -16.98
N ALA A 3 -4.94 5.76 -17.09
CA ALA A 3 -4.09 6.23 -15.99
C ALA A 3 -4.94 6.63 -14.76
N PRO A 4 -4.42 6.47 -13.54
CA PRO A 4 -5.08 6.99 -12.33
C PRO A 4 -5.31 8.50 -12.43
N ARG A 5 -6.44 8.98 -11.91
CA ARG A 5 -6.81 10.41 -11.92
C ARG A 5 -5.92 11.24 -11.00
N CYS A 6 -5.33 10.61 -9.99
CA CYS A 6 -4.49 11.27 -9.01
C CYS A 6 -3.09 11.67 -9.52
N LEU A 7 -2.63 11.15 -10.67
CA LEU A 7 -1.25 11.35 -11.13
C LEU A 7 -0.85 12.83 -11.20
N ASP A 8 -1.69 13.68 -11.79
CA ASP A 8 -1.39 15.12 -11.94
C ASP A 8 -1.45 15.89 -10.61
N ARG A 9 -1.88 15.24 -9.53
CA ARG A 9 -1.98 15.82 -8.19
C ARG A 9 -0.88 15.34 -7.25
N LEU A 10 -0.07 14.37 -7.67
CA LEU A 10 1.05 13.88 -6.87
C LEU A 10 2.16 14.93 -6.90
N ASP A 11 2.64 15.29 -5.71
CA ASP A 11 3.84 16.08 -5.53
C ASP A 11 5.08 15.19 -5.75
N PRO A 12 5.93 15.46 -6.75
CA PRO A 12 7.12 14.64 -7.03
C PRO A 12 8.21 14.77 -5.96
N ASP A 13 8.17 15.82 -5.12
CA ASP A 13 9.15 16.02 -4.05
C ASP A 13 8.77 15.30 -2.75
N ARG A 14 7.64 14.56 -2.75
CA ARG A 14 7.13 13.83 -1.59
C ARG A 14 7.06 12.32 -1.86
N PRO A 15 7.42 11.48 -0.87
CA PRO A 15 7.36 10.04 -1.04
C PRO A 15 5.91 9.59 -1.24
N THR A 16 5.71 8.68 -2.18
CA THR A 16 4.40 8.16 -2.58
C THR A 16 4.33 6.66 -2.37
N ALA A 17 3.36 6.22 -1.58
CA ALA A 17 3.09 4.83 -1.31
C ALA A 17 1.80 4.37 -2.02
N TYR A 18 1.89 3.31 -2.81
CA TYR A 18 0.72 2.66 -3.38
C TYR A 18 0.20 1.57 -2.43
N PHE A 19 -1.03 1.74 -1.97
CA PHE A 19 -1.75 0.76 -1.17
C PHE A 19 -2.78 0.06 -2.05
N THR A 20 -2.75 -1.27 -2.07
CA THR A 20 -3.85 -2.05 -2.60
C THR A 20 -4.51 -2.84 -1.48
N LEU A 21 -5.78 -2.50 -1.23
CA LEU A 21 -6.56 -3.11 -0.16
C LEU A 21 -6.98 -4.54 -0.51
N GLY A 22 -6.91 -4.92 -1.79
CA GLY A 22 -7.43 -6.20 -2.27
C GLY A 22 -8.92 -6.36 -1.96
N SER A 23 -9.40 -7.60 -1.94
CA SER A 23 -10.78 -7.95 -1.55
C SER A 23 -10.92 -8.24 -0.05
N GLU A 24 -9.86 -8.10 0.75
CA GLU A 24 -9.78 -8.72 2.07
C GLU A 24 -9.04 -7.84 3.10
N GLY A 25 -9.78 -7.38 4.11
CA GLY A 25 -9.26 -7.01 5.44
C GLY A 25 -8.42 -5.74 5.58
N LEU A 26 -7.87 -5.19 4.50
CA LEU A 26 -7.11 -3.93 4.56
C LEU A 26 -7.99 -2.67 4.58
N GLU A 27 -9.27 -2.81 4.28
CA GLU A 27 -10.26 -1.72 4.43
C GLU A 27 -10.28 -1.16 5.86
N ASP A 28 -9.97 -1.97 6.86
CA ASP A 28 -9.81 -1.55 8.26
C ASP A 28 -8.72 -0.50 8.46
N LEU A 29 -7.79 -0.35 7.52
CA LEU A 29 -6.74 0.68 7.57
C LEU A 29 -7.20 2.02 7.02
N LEU A 30 -8.34 2.10 6.32
CA LEU A 30 -8.86 3.34 5.73
C LEU A 30 -8.93 4.50 6.74
N PRO A 31 -9.43 4.32 7.98
CA PRO A 31 -9.49 5.39 8.97
C PRO A 31 -8.09 5.90 9.37
N ASP A 32 -7.07 5.06 9.28
CA ASP A 32 -5.71 5.37 9.71
C ASP A 32 -4.84 5.99 8.60
N LEU A 33 -5.29 5.99 7.34
CA LEU A 33 -4.52 6.53 6.22
C LEU A 33 -4.23 8.02 6.36
N GLY A 34 -5.14 8.79 6.96
CA GLY A 34 -4.89 10.21 7.24
C GLY A 34 -3.69 10.42 8.17
N THR A 35 -3.47 9.51 9.13
CA THR A 35 -2.31 9.54 10.02
C THR A 35 -1.03 9.28 9.23
N LEU A 36 -1.02 8.25 8.37
CA LEU A 36 0.12 7.99 7.49
C LEU A 36 0.41 9.17 6.55
N ALA A 37 -0.62 9.84 6.03
CA ALA A 37 -0.45 10.99 5.15
C ALA A 37 0.12 12.22 5.88
N SER A 38 -0.25 12.40 7.16
CA SER A 38 0.28 13.47 8.02
C SER A 38 1.77 13.35 8.30
N GLU A 39 2.35 12.16 8.08
CA GLU A 39 3.79 11.89 8.18
C GLU A 39 4.57 12.32 6.94
N GLY A 40 3.96 13.07 6.02
CA GLY A 40 4.57 13.62 4.81
C GLY A 40 4.41 12.73 3.57
N ILE A 41 3.87 11.52 3.73
CA ILE A 41 3.75 10.51 2.65
C ILE A 41 2.45 10.72 1.87
N GLN A 42 2.51 10.61 0.54
CA GLN A 42 1.33 10.58 -0.32
C GLN A 42 0.84 9.14 -0.44
N ILE A 43 -0.47 8.92 -0.32
CA ILE A 43 -1.02 7.56 -0.31
C ILE A 43 -2.00 7.41 -1.45
N VAL A 44 -1.67 6.57 -2.43
CA VAL A 44 -2.61 6.19 -3.49
C VAL A 44 -3.21 4.85 -3.13
N VAL A 45 -4.54 4.76 -3.10
CA VAL A 45 -5.24 3.55 -2.66
C VAL A 45 -6.16 3.03 -3.76
N ALA A 46 -5.94 1.77 -4.15
CA ALA A 46 -6.91 1.04 -4.95
C ALA A 46 -8.03 0.50 -4.06
N THR A 47 -9.23 1.08 -4.16
CA THR A 47 -10.40 0.69 -3.34
C THR A 47 -11.19 -0.48 -3.92
N GLY A 48 -10.95 -0.82 -5.19
CA GLY A 48 -11.64 -1.92 -5.87
C GLY A 48 -13.13 -1.63 -6.11
N ALA A 49 -13.96 -2.67 -6.02
CA ALA A 49 -15.40 -2.56 -6.24
C ALA A 49 -16.15 -1.92 -5.06
N ALA A 50 -15.51 -1.77 -3.90
CA ALA A 50 -16.07 -1.07 -2.76
C ALA A 50 -16.22 0.42 -3.12
N GLU A 51 -17.47 0.88 -3.23
CA GLU A 51 -17.75 2.30 -3.20
C GLU A 51 -17.48 2.79 -1.78
N THR A 52 -16.34 3.43 -1.59
CA THR A 52 -16.10 4.15 -0.34
C THR A 52 -16.83 5.49 -0.45
N SER A 53 -17.85 5.68 0.38
CA SER A 53 -18.48 6.99 0.58
C SER A 53 -17.60 7.95 1.40
N LEU A 54 -16.42 7.49 1.79
CA LEU A 54 -15.45 8.26 2.56
C LEU A 54 -14.79 9.31 1.67
N GLU A 55 -14.81 10.55 2.15
CA GLU A 55 -13.98 11.61 1.62
C GLU A 55 -12.51 11.28 1.89
N ALA A 56 -11.66 11.44 0.88
CA ALA A 56 -10.24 11.16 1.02
C ALA A 56 -9.58 12.21 1.93
N PRO A 57 -8.85 11.79 2.99
CA PRO A 57 -8.06 12.72 3.79
C PRO A 57 -7.03 13.47 2.93
N PRO A 58 -6.56 14.67 3.35
CA PRO A 58 -5.46 15.35 2.67
C PRO A 58 -4.23 14.45 2.51
N GLY A 59 -3.69 14.38 1.29
CA GLY A 59 -2.56 13.50 0.95
C GLY A 59 -2.93 12.05 0.66
N VAL A 60 -4.22 11.69 0.72
CA VAL A 60 -4.75 10.38 0.32
C VAL A 60 -5.52 10.50 -0.99
N TYR A 61 -5.35 9.53 -1.87
CA TYR A 61 -5.92 9.51 -3.21
C TYR A 61 -6.63 8.16 -3.44
N PHE A 62 -7.95 8.17 -3.42
CA PHE A 62 -8.75 6.97 -3.72
C PHE A 62 -8.94 6.79 -5.21
N GLU A 63 -8.62 5.59 -5.70
CA GLU A 63 -8.82 5.15 -7.08
C GLU A 63 -9.61 3.85 -7.07
N ARG A 64 -10.73 3.80 -7.82
CA ARG A 64 -11.54 2.58 -7.88
C ARG A 64 -10.75 1.40 -8.46
N PHE A 65 -10.03 1.66 -9.56
CA PHE A 65 -9.13 0.71 -10.17
C PHE A 65 -7.86 1.42 -10.62
N VAL A 66 -6.71 0.82 -10.36
CA VAL A 66 -5.40 1.42 -10.64
C VAL A 66 -4.75 0.70 -11.81
N ASN A 67 -4.32 1.44 -12.82
CA ASN A 67 -3.34 0.94 -13.79
C ASN A 67 -1.96 0.98 -13.14
N ALA A 68 -1.50 -0.16 -12.62
CA ALA A 68 -0.22 -0.25 -11.92
C ALA A 68 0.97 0.20 -12.78
N ASN A 69 0.99 -0.12 -14.08
CA ASN A 69 2.09 0.28 -14.97
C ASN A 69 2.19 1.79 -15.14
N ALA A 70 1.06 2.51 -15.00
CA ALA A 70 1.05 3.96 -15.04
C ALA A 70 1.34 4.59 -13.67
N LEU A 71 0.99 3.91 -12.57
CA LEU A 71 1.16 4.45 -11.21
C LEU A 71 2.54 4.18 -10.62
N LEU A 72 3.03 2.94 -10.71
CA LEU A 72 4.23 2.48 -10.00
C LEU A 72 5.50 3.29 -10.34
N PRO A 73 5.69 3.85 -11.55
CA PRO A 73 6.80 4.78 -11.80
C PRO A 73 6.82 6.05 -10.92
N HIS A 74 5.70 6.38 -10.28
CA HIS A 74 5.52 7.55 -9.41
C HIS A 74 5.43 7.14 -7.93
N CYS A 75 5.80 5.91 -7.59
CA CYS A 75 5.74 5.40 -6.22
C CYS A 75 7.13 5.03 -5.74
N ASP A 76 7.33 5.15 -4.43
CA ASP A 76 8.56 4.76 -3.73
C ASP A 76 8.40 3.40 -3.06
N LEU A 77 7.16 2.95 -2.80
CA LEU A 77 6.88 1.64 -2.20
C LEU A 77 5.46 1.16 -2.50
N VAL A 78 5.26 -0.14 -2.29
CA VAL A 78 3.94 -0.78 -2.39
C VAL A 78 3.56 -1.45 -1.07
N CYS A 79 2.39 -1.11 -0.53
CA CYS A 79 1.77 -1.79 0.60
C CYS A 79 0.60 -2.67 0.13
N CYS A 80 0.62 -3.95 0.48
CA CYS A 80 -0.41 -4.90 0.03
C CYS A 80 -0.59 -6.08 0.99
N HIS A 81 -1.66 -6.85 0.79
CA HIS A 81 -1.89 -8.07 1.58
C HIS A 81 -0.94 -9.23 1.21
N GLY A 82 -0.19 -9.12 0.12
CA GLY A 82 0.75 -10.16 -0.32
C GLY A 82 0.24 -11.06 -1.46
N GLY A 83 -0.79 -10.63 -2.19
CA GLY A 83 -1.19 -11.29 -3.44
C GLY A 83 -0.07 -11.28 -4.48
N ASN A 84 0.20 -12.44 -5.09
CA ASN A 84 1.36 -12.64 -5.98
C ASN A 84 1.43 -11.63 -7.14
N GLY A 85 0.29 -11.26 -7.72
CA GLY A 85 0.25 -10.28 -8.82
C GLY A 85 0.85 -8.94 -8.41
N THR A 86 0.43 -8.41 -7.26
CA THR A 86 0.97 -7.16 -6.72
C THR A 86 2.44 -7.30 -6.33
N LEU A 87 2.83 -8.42 -5.71
CA LEU A 87 4.23 -8.68 -5.37
C LEU A 87 5.11 -8.63 -6.63
N TYR A 88 4.72 -9.33 -7.70
CA TYR A 88 5.48 -9.35 -8.95
C TYR A 88 5.49 -8.01 -9.66
N GLN A 89 4.39 -7.25 -9.63
CA GLN A 89 4.37 -5.90 -10.18
C GLN A 89 5.35 -4.99 -9.44
N ALA A 90 5.26 -4.90 -8.10
CA ALA A 90 6.17 -4.07 -7.32
C ALA A 90 7.64 -4.43 -7.56
N LEU A 91 7.96 -5.72 -7.52
CA LEU A 91 9.31 -6.21 -7.81
C LEU A 91 9.77 -5.91 -9.24
N GLY A 92 8.88 -6.00 -10.23
CA GLY A 92 9.17 -5.68 -11.63
C GLY A 92 9.53 -4.20 -11.84
N PHE A 93 9.02 -3.30 -11.00
CA PHE A 93 9.38 -1.88 -10.98
C PHE A 93 10.51 -1.57 -9.98
N GLY A 94 11.08 -2.58 -9.32
CA GLY A 94 12.17 -2.39 -8.36
C GLY A 94 11.74 -1.73 -7.04
N LEU A 95 10.44 -1.75 -6.71
CA LEU A 95 9.91 -1.09 -5.53
C LEU A 95 9.95 -2.00 -4.29
N PRO A 96 10.34 -1.47 -3.12
CA PRO A 96 10.20 -2.18 -1.86
C PRO A 96 8.73 -2.44 -1.50
N LEU A 97 8.53 -3.51 -0.75
CA LEU A 97 7.20 -4.00 -0.36
C LEU A 97 6.99 -3.92 1.15
N VAL A 98 5.81 -3.46 1.56
CA VAL A 98 5.29 -3.66 2.93
C VAL A 98 4.10 -4.60 2.85
N VAL A 99 4.31 -5.85 3.25
CA VAL A 99 3.29 -6.89 3.16
C VAL A 99 2.53 -7.01 4.48
N VAL A 100 1.22 -6.83 4.45
CA VAL A 100 0.30 -7.00 5.60
C VAL A 100 -0.57 -8.23 5.34
N ALA A 101 -0.04 -9.42 5.61
CA ALA A 101 -0.70 -10.69 5.29
C ALA A 101 -2.00 -10.88 6.10
N THR A 102 -3.11 -11.14 5.40
CA THR A 102 -4.40 -11.51 6.00
C THR A 102 -4.54 -13.01 6.18
N HIS A 103 -3.89 -13.79 5.31
CA HIS A 103 -3.98 -15.25 5.28
C HIS A 103 -2.61 -15.95 5.29
N ALA A 104 -2.62 -17.27 5.53
CA ALA A 104 -1.41 -18.06 5.72
C ALA A 104 -0.56 -18.17 4.45
N GLU A 105 -1.19 -18.27 3.29
CA GLU A 105 -0.51 -18.35 2.00
C GLU A 105 0.22 -17.04 1.66
N GLN A 106 -0.41 -15.90 1.93
CA GLN A 106 0.18 -14.57 1.76
C GLN A 106 1.36 -14.35 2.71
N HIS A 107 1.32 -14.97 3.90
CA HIS A 107 2.42 -14.92 4.84
C HIS A 107 3.70 -15.57 4.28
N PHE A 108 3.61 -16.62 3.45
CA PHE A 108 4.80 -17.20 2.81
C PHE A 108 5.45 -16.22 1.84
N GLY A 109 4.66 -15.53 1.02
CA GLY A 109 5.13 -14.46 0.13
C GLY A 109 5.82 -13.34 0.91
N GLY A 110 5.13 -12.78 1.90
CA GLY A 110 5.70 -11.73 2.77
C GLY A 110 6.97 -12.17 3.51
N LYS A 111 7.02 -13.41 4.01
CA LYS A 111 8.23 -13.98 4.63
C LYS A 111 9.39 -14.02 3.64
N ARG A 112 9.13 -14.39 2.39
CA ARG A 112 10.17 -14.45 1.35
C ARG A 112 10.69 -13.05 0.99
N ILE A 113 9.80 -12.07 0.84
CA ILE A 113 10.16 -10.65 0.66
C ILE A 113 11.12 -10.20 1.77
N ARG A 114 10.75 -10.44 3.04
CA ARG A 114 11.58 -10.07 4.19
C ARG A 114 12.94 -10.78 4.19
N GLN A 115 12.98 -12.07 3.89
CA GLN A 115 14.22 -12.86 3.87
C GLN A 115 15.19 -12.41 2.78
N LEU A 116 14.67 -11.88 1.66
CA LEU A 116 15.46 -11.39 0.55
C LEU A 116 15.87 -9.91 0.71
N GLY A 117 15.43 -9.24 1.78
CA GLY A 117 15.70 -7.80 1.98
C GLY A 117 14.94 -6.90 1.00
N LEU A 118 13.87 -7.39 0.38
CA LEU A 118 13.07 -6.66 -0.62
C LEU A 118 11.92 -5.85 0.00
N GLY A 119 11.90 -5.75 1.32
CA GLY A 119 10.83 -5.10 2.07
C GLY A 119 10.57 -5.71 3.43
N LYS A 120 9.43 -5.39 4.02
CA LYS A 120 8.99 -5.82 5.34
C LYS A 120 7.69 -6.60 5.24
N ALA A 121 7.40 -7.43 6.24
CA ALA A 121 6.17 -8.19 6.30
C ALA A 121 5.67 -8.35 7.73
N ILE A 122 4.36 -8.19 7.89
CA ILE A 122 3.62 -8.31 9.15
C ILE A 122 2.29 -9.03 8.85
N THR A 123 1.65 -9.61 9.87
CA THR A 123 0.28 -10.14 9.72
C THR A 123 -0.73 -9.08 10.15
N LEU A 124 -1.92 -9.08 9.55
CA LEU A 124 -3.00 -8.17 9.95
C LEU A 124 -3.34 -8.31 11.45
N ARG A 125 -3.30 -9.54 11.98
CA ARG A 125 -3.47 -9.80 13.42
C ARG A 125 -2.40 -9.10 14.27
N HIS A 126 -1.15 -9.09 13.83
CA HIS A 126 -0.08 -8.39 14.54
C HIS A 126 -0.26 -6.89 14.43
N LEU A 127 -0.57 -6.38 13.24
CA LEU A 127 -0.81 -4.95 13.01
C LEU A 127 -1.95 -4.44 13.90
N ARG A 128 -3.10 -5.13 13.95
CA ARG A 128 -4.22 -4.79 14.84
C ARG A 128 -3.82 -4.75 16.32
N ARG A 129 -2.86 -5.58 16.74
CA ARG A 129 -2.35 -5.58 18.13
C ARG A 129 -1.38 -4.44 18.44
N LYS A 130 -0.56 -4.02 17.47
CA LYS A 130 0.47 -2.98 17.65
C LYS A 130 0.01 -1.58 17.26
N GLY A 131 -1.03 -1.50 16.43
CA GLY A 131 -1.57 -0.28 15.87
C GLY A 131 -0.78 0.23 14.65
N ILE A 132 -1.32 1.27 14.02
CA ILE A 132 -0.79 1.82 12.77
C ILE A 132 0.65 2.33 12.86
N ARG A 133 1.13 2.71 14.06
CA ARG A 133 2.51 3.18 14.23
C ARG A 133 3.55 2.15 13.81
N GLU A 134 3.26 0.87 13.97
CA GLU A 134 4.13 -0.20 13.48
C GLU A 134 4.25 -0.15 11.95
N LEU A 135 3.13 0.05 11.25
CA LEU A 135 3.12 0.18 9.79
C LEU A 135 3.86 1.43 9.32
N ILE A 136 3.68 2.56 10.02
CA ILE A 136 4.42 3.80 9.74
C ILE A 136 5.93 3.57 9.86
N GLY A 137 6.39 2.92 10.93
CA GLY A 137 7.80 2.58 11.11
C GLY A 137 8.32 1.69 9.98
N MET A 138 7.58 0.62 9.64
CA MET A 138 7.95 -0.28 8.54
C MET A 138 8.06 0.45 7.19
N ILE A 139 7.17 1.42 6.92
CA ILE A 139 7.17 2.22 5.70
C ILE A 139 8.35 3.20 5.64
N ARG A 140 8.79 3.72 6.79
CA ARG A 140 9.96 4.62 6.86
C ARG A 140 11.30 3.88 6.81
N ASP A 141 11.29 2.59 7.17
CA ASP A 141 12.48 1.74 7.29
C ASP A 141 12.75 0.85 6.06
N VAL A 142 11.98 1.02 4.97
CA VAL A 142 12.20 0.32 3.69
C VAL A 142 13.01 1.14 2.72
#